data_AF-A0A2R6LX25-F1
#
_entry.id   AF-A0A2R6LX25-F1
#
_cell.length_a   1.000
_cell.length_b   1.000
_cell.length_c   1.000
_cell.angle_alpha   90.00
_cell.angle_beta   90.00
_cell.angle_gamma   90.00
#
_symmetry.space_group_name_H-M   'P 1'
#
loop_
_entity.id
_entity.type
_entity.pdbx_description
1 polymer ?
#
loop_
_entity_poly.entity_id
_entity_poly.type
_entity_poly.pdbx_seq_one_letter_code
_entity_poly.pdbx_strand_id
1 'polypeptide(L)' 'RAARIRSGRNPAHPLANAPEEYDHVNDEPDRCMLPESPATARDERFPPPSRADRGGASD' A
#
# COMPACT_ATOMS: atom_id res chain seq x y z
N ARG A 1 0.42 -35.30 28.16
CA ARG A 1 -0.34 -35.76 26.97
C ARG A 1 -0.52 -34.55 26.05
N ALA A 2 -0.03 -34.58 24.82
CA ALA A 2 -0.25 -33.48 23.89
C ALA A 2 -1.67 -33.54 23.31
N ALA A 3 -2.32 -32.39 23.13
CA ALA A 3 -3.56 -32.30 22.40
C ALA A 3 -3.30 -32.63 20.92
N ARG A 4 -4.10 -33.53 20.34
CA ARG A 4 -4.03 -33.85 18.90
C ARG A 4 -5.19 -33.12 18.22
N ILE A 5 -4.86 -32.23 17.31
CA ILE A 5 -5.83 -31.46 16.52
C ILE A 5 -5.79 -32.00 15.09
N ARG A 6 -6.93 -32.04 14.38
CA ARG A 6 -6.94 -32.36 12.95
C ARG A 6 -6.15 -31.29 12.19
N SER A 7 -5.24 -31.72 11.33
CA SER A 7 -4.36 -30.82 10.57
C SER A 7 -5.12 -29.89 9.61
N GLY A 8 -6.25 -30.34 9.09
CA GLY A 8 -7.06 -29.59 8.11
C GLY A 8 -7.90 -28.45 8.69
N ARG A 9 -7.77 -28.13 9.99
CA ARG A 9 -8.47 -26.99 10.59
C ARG A 9 -7.54 -26.25 11.53
N ASN A 10 -7.30 -24.97 11.23
CA ASN A 10 -6.43 -24.13 12.04
C ASN A 10 -7.27 -23.12 12.84
N PRO A 11 -7.43 -23.27 14.17
CA PRO A 11 -8.24 -22.35 14.98
C PRO A 11 -7.78 -20.89 14.89
N ALA A 12 -6.50 -20.64 14.59
CA ALA A 12 -5.95 -19.30 14.46
C ALA A 12 -6.21 -18.66 13.08
N HIS A 13 -6.68 -19.42 12.09
CA HIS A 13 -6.92 -18.93 10.73
C HIS A 13 -8.34 -19.26 10.24
N PRO A 14 -9.37 -18.53 10.73
CA PRO A 14 -10.74 -18.66 10.23
C PRO A 14 -10.86 -18.49 8.70
N LEU A 15 -10.15 -17.50 8.12
CA LEU A 15 -10.13 -17.25 6.68
C LEU A 15 -9.71 -18.47 5.85
N ALA A 16 -8.82 -19.31 6.37
CA ALA A 16 -8.37 -20.51 5.68
C ALA A 16 -9.35 -21.70 5.82
N ASN A 17 -10.21 -21.68 6.84
CA ASN A 17 -11.13 -22.78 7.13
C ASN A 17 -12.52 -22.59 6.49
N ALA A 18 -12.93 -21.35 6.25
CA ALA A 18 -14.23 -20.97 5.70
C ALA A 18 -14.10 -19.67 4.87
N PRO A 19 -13.36 -19.69 3.76
CA PRO A 19 -13.10 -18.48 2.97
C PRO A 19 -14.39 -17.81 2.47
N GLU A 20 -15.43 -18.59 2.16
CA GLU A 20 -16.70 -18.08 1.63
C GLU A 20 -17.46 -17.18 2.63
N GLU A 21 -17.30 -17.42 3.93
CA GLU A 21 -17.91 -16.59 4.99
C GLU A 21 -17.27 -15.19 5.06
N TYR A 22 -16.02 -15.08 4.61
CA TYR A 22 -15.18 -13.88 4.72
C TYR A 22 -14.76 -13.31 3.37
N ASP A 23 -15.47 -13.66 2.29
CA ASP A 23 -15.13 -13.20 0.94
C ASP A 23 -15.01 -11.67 0.87
N HIS A 24 -15.91 -10.97 1.58
CA HIS A 24 -15.93 -9.52 1.75
C HIS A 24 -14.65 -8.88 2.32
N VAL A 25 -13.78 -9.64 2.98
CA VAL A 25 -12.48 -9.15 3.49
C VAL A 25 -11.39 -9.24 2.43
N ASN A 26 -11.56 -10.11 1.43
CA ASN A 26 -10.61 -10.33 0.36
C ASN A 26 -10.86 -9.43 -0.85
N ASP A 27 -11.98 -8.71 -0.87
CA ASP A 27 -12.28 -7.72 -1.90
C ASP A 27 -11.26 -6.58 -1.86
N GLU A 28 -10.35 -6.54 -2.82
CA GLU A 28 -9.51 -5.37 -3.04
C GLU A 28 -10.28 -4.33 -3.88
N PRO A 29 -10.34 -3.05 -3.44
CA PRO A 29 -10.90 -2.00 -4.28
C PRO A 29 -10.05 -1.82 -5.54
N ASP A 30 -10.66 -1.26 -6.59
CA ASP A 30 -9.94 -0.91 -7.79
C ASP A 30 -8.71 -0.07 -7.44
N ARG A 31 -7.54 -0.59 -7.81
CA ARG A 31 -6.28 0.11 -7.56
C ARG A 31 -6.24 1.32 -8.49
N CYS A 32 -6.15 2.51 -7.92
CA CYS A 32 -5.81 3.72 -8.65
C CYS A 32 -4.35 3.64 -9.14
N MET A 33 -4.10 2.90 -10.22
CA MET A 33 -2.78 2.78 -10.83
C MET A 33 -2.42 4.12 -11.50
N LEU A 34 -1.26 4.66 -11.16
CA LEU A 34 -0.72 5.83 -11.85
C LEU A 34 -0.37 5.41 -13.30
N PRO A 35 -0.78 6.16 -14.34
CA PRO A 35 -0.42 5.85 -15.71
C PRO A 35 1.11 5.83 -15.91
N GLU A 36 1.60 4.91 -16.74
CA GLU A 36 3.04 4.64 -16.97
C GLU A 36 3.82 5.79 -17.61
N SER A 37 3.12 6.81 -18.11
CA SER A 37 3.77 8.00 -18.64
C SER A 37 4.12 8.93 -17.50
N PRO A 38 5.39 9.38 -17.39
CA PRO A 38 5.65 10.52 -16.55
C PRO A 38 4.86 11.66 -17.18
N ALA A 39 3.78 12.09 -16.53
CA ALA A 39 3.42 13.49 -16.63
C ALA A 39 4.75 14.19 -16.36
N THR A 40 5.27 14.87 -17.37
CA THR A 40 6.39 15.80 -17.22
C THR A 40 5.93 16.82 -16.19
N ALA A 41 6.02 16.45 -14.90
CA ALA A 41 6.24 17.36 -13.83
C ALA A 41 7.48 18.07 -14.30
N ARG A 42 7.27 19.29 -14.79
CA ARG A 42 8.33 20.19 -15.17
C ARG A 42 9.38 20.10 -14.07
N ASP A 43 10.65 20.22 -14.43
CA ASP A 43 11.77 20.44 -13.50
C ASP A 43 11.63 21.77 -12.73
N GLU A 44 10.42 22.11 -12.27
CA GLU A 44 10.09 23.16 -11.34
C GLU A 44 10.63 22.73 -9.98
N ARG A 45 11.94 22.93 -9.83
CA ARG A 45 12.67 22.78 -8.58
C ARG A 45 12.25 23.92 -7.66
N PHE A 46 11.29 23.66 -6.78
CA PHE A 46 10.97 24.56 -5.69
C PHE A 46 12.00 24.39 -4.56
N PRO A 47 12.71 25.45 -4.13
CA PRO A 47 13.59 25.35 -2.98
C PRO A 47 12.76 25.02 -1.72
N PRO A 48 13.36 24.37 -0.70
CA PRO A 48 12.68 24.19 0.58
C PRO A 48 12.30 25.56 1.18
N PRO A 49 11.25 25.65 2.02
CA PRO A 49 10.74 26.93 2.54
C PRO A 49 11.81 27.82 3.19
N SER A 50 12.81 27.21 3.82
CA SER A 50 13.96 27.90 4.43
C SER A 50 14.87 28.64 3.43
N ARG A 51 14.73 28.37 2.13
CA ARG A 51 15.50 28.96 1.01
C ARG A 51 14.61 29.67 -0.02
N ALA A 52 13.30 29.74 0.17
CA ALA A 52 12.39 30.38 -0.80
C ALA A 52 12.61 31.91 -0.90
N ASP A 53 12.90 32.57 0.21
CA ASP A 53 13.09 34.03 0.26
C ASP A 53 14.54 34.48 0.03
N ARG A 54 15.47 33.53 -0.13
CA ARG A 54 16.85 33.85 -0.50
C ARG A 54 16.90 33.92 -2.02
N GLY A 55 16.81 35.13 -2.57
CA GLY A 55 16.93 35.37 -4.01
C GLY A 55 18.04 34.54 -4.65
N GLY A 56 17.79 33.99 -5.85
CA GLY A 56 18.67 33.03 -6.50
C GLY A 56 20.10 33.52 -6.59
N ALA A 57 21.04 32.78 -5.99
CA ALA A 57 22.44 32.92 -6.32
C ALA A 57 22.61 32.38 -7.74
N SER A 58 22.65 33.30 -8.72
CA SER A 58 23.06 32.97 -10.08
C SER A 58 24.58 32.80 -10.08
N ASP A 59 25.05 31.76 -10.75
CA ASP A 59 26.42 31.61 -11.26
C ASP A 59 26.29 31.30 -12.76
#